data_AF-A0A9X9S5C6-F1
#
_entry.id   AF-A0A9X9S5C6-F1
#
_cell.length_a   1.000
_cell.length_b   1.000
_cell.length_c   1.000
_cell.angle_alpha   90.00
_cell.angle_beta   90.00
_cell.angle_gamma   90.00
#
_symmetry.space_group_name_H-M   'P 1'
#
loop_
_entity.id
_entity.type
_entity.pdbx_description
1 polymer ?
#
loop_
_entity_poly.entity_id
_entity_poly.type
_entity_poly.pdbx_seq_one_letter_code
_entity_poly.pdbx_strand_id
1 'polypeptide(L)'
;MKIQFLPVVLVLAAVLAMVLSAGCSGPSSPEPGVGNETELTPSPLPSATPSSTDFPSGTEPPLTPPPSGKGPSLSADTCSFEHLTGRTDTHLSTGDACYFETHTPIEFLDDLRTHPDEPVVVMDVPEGWITPEDAGQLMQEIDSGEPAAPVVSPLSSYWPYNQTSTVGNEALFLLEGYRTGRYPPDLCSLYYFKPNWTEVEMWWDAVGDGWTNSFIHNQKA
;
A
#
# COMPACT_ATOMS: atom_id res chain seq x y z
N MET A 1 -23.28 -45.22 14.33
CA MET A 1 -22.80 -43.99 13.68
C MET A 1 -21.35 -44.22 13.24
N LYS A 2 -21.10 -44.34 11.94
CA LYS A 2 -19.75 -44.45 11.35
C LYS A 2 -19.54 -43.19 10.53
N ILE A 3 -18.64 -42.32 10.97
CA ILE A 3 -18.36 -41.03 10.32
C ILE A 3 -17.30 -41.28 9.23
N GLN A 4 -17.64 -40.96 7.99
CA GLN A 4 -16.73 -41.05 6.84
C GLN A 4 -15.92 -39.75 6.72
N PHE A 5 -14.72 -39.73 7.29
CA PHE A 5 -13.76 -38.60 7.17
C PHE A 5 -12.70 -38.83 6.08
N LEU A 6 -12.80 -39.91 5.29
CA LEU A 6 -11.75 -40.31 4.37
C LEU A 6 -11.53 -39.40 3.12
N PRO A 7 -12.52 -38.70 2.53
CA PRO A 7 -12.27 -38.01 1.27
C PRO A 7 -11.50 -36.69 1.44
N VAL A 8 -11.64 -36.01 2.59
CA VAL A 8 -11.06 -34.67 2.80
C VAL A 8 -9.53 -34.74 2.97
N VAL A 9 -9.02 -35.76 3.67
CA VAL A 9 -7.58 -35.94 3.90
C VAL A 9 -6.85 -36.29 2.59
N LEU A 10 -7.53 -36.97 1.66
CA LEU A 10 -6.95 -37.40 0.39
C LEU A 10 -6.80 -36.22 -0.59
N VAL A 11 -7.75 -35.28 -0.59
CA VAL A 11 -7.66 -34.05 -1.38
C VAL A 11 -6.54 -33.14 -0.87
N LEU A 12 -6.39 -33.01 0.46
CA LEU A 12 -5.33 -32.17 1.05
C LEU A 12 -3.93 -32.69 0.72
N ALA A 13 -3.74 -34.01 0.71
CA ALA A 13 -2.46 -34.63 0.38
C ALA A 13 -2.08 -34.45 -1.11
N ALA A 14 -3.07 -34.43 -2.02
CA ALA A 14 -2.83 -34.24 -3.44
C ALA A 14 -2.40 -32.80 -3.77
N VAL A 15 -2.99 -31.80 -3.11
CA VAL A 15 -2.61 -30.39 -3.28
C VAL A 15 -1.20 -30.14 -2.75
N LEU A 16 -0.84 -30.73 -1.61
CA LEU A 16 0.50 -30.58 -1.03
C LEU A 16 1.61 -31.21 -1.90
N ALA A 17 1.31 -32.30 -2.62
CA ALA A 17 2.26 -32.95 -3.52
C ALA A 17 2.52 -32.17 -4.82
N MET A 18 1.54 -31.39 -5.31
CA MET A 18 1.72 -30.54 -6.50
C MET A 18 2.56 -29.29 -6.22
N VAL A 19 2.52 -28.74 -5.01
CA VAL A 19 3.32 -27.56 -4.63
C VAL A 19 4.82 -27.88 -4.52
N LEU A 20 5.19 -29.13 -4.24
CA LEU A 20 6.59 -29.53 -4.03
C LEU A 20 7.36 -29.94 -5.31
N SER A 21 6.72 -29.97 -6.48
CA SER A 21 7.34 -30.46 -7.73
C SER A 21 7.75 -29.36 -8.73
N ALA A 22 7.54 -28.08 -8.41
CA ALA A 22 8.10 -26.97 -9.18
C ALA A 22 9.56 -26.68 -8.77
N GLY A 23 10.44 -27.67 -8.97
CA GLY A 23 11.87 -27.54 -8.83
C GLY A 23 12.48 -26.68 -9.95
N CYS A 24 13.13 -25.60 -9.55
CA CYS A 24 13.84 -24.63 -10.38
C CYS A 24 14.81 -25.31 -11.37
N SER A 25 14.61 -25.10 -12.67
CA SER A 25 15.66 -25.19 -13.69
C SER A 25 15.92 -23.78 -14.22
N GLY A 26 16.92 -23.11 -13.64
CA GLY A 26 17.39 -21.80 -14.12
C GLY A 26 18.44 -21.98 -15.22
N PRO A 27 18.33 -21.31 -16.37
CA PRO A 27 19.43 -21.21 -17.32
C PRO A 27 20.50 -20.24 -16.82
N SER A 28 21.75 -20.69 -16.90
CA SER A 28 22.99 -19.95 -16.72
C SER A 28 23.04 -18.70 -17.61
N SER A 29 23.35 -17.54 -17.01
CA SER A 29 23.65 -16.31 -17.74
C SER A 29 25.10 -15.88 -17.52
N PRO A 30 25.81 -15.37 -18.55
CA PRO A 30 27.24 -15.13 -18.54
C PRO A 30 27.64 -13.77 -17.96
N GLU A 31 28.88 -13.72 -17.46
CA GLU A 31 29.60 -12.56 -16.92
C GLU A 31 29.60 -11.33 -17.84
N PRO A 32 29.66 -10.12 -17.27
CA PRO A 32 30.28 -8.98 -17.90
C PRO A 32 31.59 -8.56 -17.19
N GLY A 33 32.70 -8.77 -17.90
CA GLY A 33 33.59 -7.69 -18.34
C GLY A 33 34.14 -6.71 -17.30
N VAL A 34 35.39 -6.98 -16.91
CA VAL A 34 36.41 -6.04 -16.42
C VAL A 34 36.42 -4.72 -17.19
N GLY A 35 36.47 -3.58 -16.47
CA GLY A 35 36.65 -2.26 -17.08
C GLY A 35 36.85 -1.10 -16.10
N ASN A 36 38.11 -0.93 -15.70
CA ASN A 36 38.81 0.30 -15.34
C ASN A 36 38.32 1.20 -14.19
N GLU A 37 39.18 1.19 -13.17
CA GLU A 37 39.44 2.21 -12.17
C GLU A 37 39.64 3.60 -12.84
N THR A 38 38.94 4.62 -12.34
CA THR A 38 39.37 6.02 -12.48
C THR A 38 39.12 6.70 -11.14
N GLU A 39 40.17 6.65 -10.32
CA GLU A 39 40.46 7.54 -9.21
C GLU A 39 40.58 8.98 -9.72
N LEU A 40 39.76 9.92 -9.24
CA LEU A 40 40.10 11.35 -9.15
C LEU A 40 39.21 12.06 -8.11
N THR A 41 39.78 12.19 -6.90
CA THR A 41 39.84 13.40 -6.06
C THR A 41 38.55 14.01 -5.47
N PRO A 42 38.32 13.91 -4.14
CA PRO A 42 37.35 14.75 -3.44
C PRO A 42 37.91 16.17 -3.20
N SER A 43 37.18 17.19 -3.65
CA SER A 43 37.46 18.60 -3.31
C SER A 43 36.98 18.93 -1.90
N PRO A 44 37.69 19.80 -1.15
CA PRO A 44 37.42 20.06 0.26
C PRO A 44 36.24 21.01 0.50
N LEU A 45 35.46 20.69 1.54
CA LEU A 45 34.51 21.59 2.19
C LEU A 45 35.21 22.84 2.75
N PRO A 46 34.64 24.04 2.59
CA PRO A 46 34.94 25.14 3.49
C PRO A 46 34.05 25.08 4.74
N SER A 47 34.69 24.86 5.88
CA SER A 47 34.18 25.19 7.21
C SER A 47 34.00 26.70 7.35
N ALA A 48 32.82 27.15 7.78
CA ALA A 48 32.64 28.46 8.40
C ALA A 48 31.56 28.36 9.49
N THR A 49 32.02 28.38 10.74
CA THR A 49 31.23 28.59 11.95
C THR A 49 31.17 30.12 12.25
N PRO A 50 30.44 30.55 13.30
CA PRO A 50 29.25 31.39 13.21
C PRO A 50 29.54 32.89 13.42
N SER A 51 28.73 33.76 12.82
CA SER A 51 28.66 35.17 13.23
C SER A 51 27.39 35.40 14.03
N SER A 52 27.56 35.45 15.36
CA SER A 52 26.68 36.22 16.23
C SER A 52 26.70 37.69 15.81
N THR A 53 25.53 38.30 15.71
CA THR A 53 25.42 39.76 15.80
C THR A 53 24.14 40.12 16.52
N ASP A 54 24.31 41.07 17.42
CA ASP A 54 23.41 41.56 18.44
C ASP A 54 22.00 41.96 17.96
N PHE A 55 20.98 41.61 18.75
CA PHE A 55 19.69 42.29 18.75
C PHE A 55 19.54 43.08 20.06
N PRO A 56 19.26 44.40 20.00
CA PRO A 56 19.05 45.20 21.19
C PRO A 56 17.65 45.01 21.78
N SER A 57 17.60 44.97 23.11
CA SER A 57 16.42 45.10 23.97
C SER A 57 15.49 46.24 23.55
N GLY A 58 14.18 45.98 23.56
CA GLY A 58 13.17 47.02 23.47
C GLY A 58 11.73 46.52 23.61
N THR A 59 11.20 46.62 24.84
CA THR A 59 9.80 46.94 25.15
C THR A 59 8.77 45.80 25.17
N GLU A 60 8.47 45.30 26.38
CA GLU A 60 7.18 44.68 26.74
C GLU A 60 6.01 45.68 26.65
N PRO A 61 4.85 45.23 26.15
CA PRO A 61 3.54 45.71 26.59
C PRO A 61 2.70 44.58 27.24
N PRO A 62 1.64 44.94 28.00
CA PRO A 62 1.22 44.20 29.19
C PRO A 62 0.37 42.95 28.93
N LEU A 63 0.54 42.00 29.86
CA LEU A 63 -0.27 40.80 30.06
C LEU A 63 -1.78 41.07 29.94
N THR A 64 -2.38 40.53 28.89
CA THR A 64 -3.82 40.29 28.81
C THR A 64 -4.00 38.77 28.79
N PRO A 65 -4.77 38.15 29.69
CA PRO A 65 -5.01 36.71 29.63
C PRO A 65 -5.83 36.41 28.36
N PRO A 66 -5.38 35.52 27.47
CA PRO A 66 -6.25 35.04 26.40
C PRO A 66 -7.41 34.25 27.02
N PRO A 67 -8.64 34.43 26.51
CA PRO A 67 -9.80 33.69 26.99
C PRO A 67 -9.56 32.19 26.82
N SER A 68 -10.07 31.39 27.75
CA SER A 68 -10.21 29.93 27.63
C SER A 68 -11.01 29.58 26.36
N GLY A 69 -10.33 29.60 25.23
CA GLY A 69 -10.78 29.00 23.99
C GLY A 69 -10.57 27.51 24.12
N LYS A 70 -11.65 26.76 23.92
CA LYS A 70 -11.65 25.34 23.57
C LYS A 70 -10.34 24.98 22.88
N GLY A 71 -9.65 23.97 23.40
CA GLY A 71 -8.57 23.31 22.65
C GLY A 71 -9.07 23.01 21.23
N PRO A 72 -8.16 22.93 20.23
CA PRO A 72 -8.57 22.59 18.88
C PRO A 72 -9.47 21.37 18.98
N SER A 73 -10.73 21.59 18.60
CA SER A 73 -11.60 20.50 18.20
C SER A 73 -10.72 19.68 17.27
N LEU A 74 -10.57 18.38 17.55
CA LEU A 74 -10.09 17.41 16.56
C LEU A 74 -11.09 17.51 15.40
N SER A 75 -10.87 18.51 14.54
CA SER A 75 -11.74 18.91 13.46
C SER A 75 -11.52 17.92 12.33
N ALA A 76 -12.52 17.77 11.48
CA ALA A 76 -12.59 16.81 10.37
C ALA A 76 -11.39 16.82 9.39
N ASP A 77 -10.40 17.68 9.59
CA ASP A 77 -9.20 17.85 8.79
C ASP A 77 -8.13 16.76 9.03
N THR A 78 -8.32 15.87 10.02
CA THR A 78 -7.34 14.81 10.38
C THR A 78 -7.50 13.49 9.63
N CYS A 79 -8.55 13.33 8.80
CA CYS A 79 -8.91 12.05 8.17
C CYS A 79 -9.00 12.18 6.64
N SER A 80 -8.20 13.07 6.07
CA SER A 80 -8.16 13.36 4.63
C SER A 80 -6.99 12.67 3.94
N PHE A 81 -7.08 12.51 2.62
CA PHE A 81 -6.06 11.84 1.80
C PHE A 81 -4.68 12.51 1.90
N GLU A 82 -4.61 13.83 2.11
CA GLU A 82 -3.36 14.58 2.22
C GLU A 82 -2.51 14.17 3.43
N HIS A 83 -3.11 13.52 4.44
CA HIS A 83 -2.32 12.91 5.51
C HIS A 83 -1.48 11.77 4.97
N LEU A 84 -1.96 11.04 3.97
CA LEU A 84 -1.25 9.91 3.39
C LEU A 84 -0.12 10.33 2.43
N THR A 85 -0.16 11.54 1.87
CA THR A 85 0.85 12.05 0.90
C THR A 85 2.04 12.79 1.55
N GLY A 86 2.13 12.78 2.89
CA GLY A 86 3.10 13.55 3.67
C GLY A 86 4.53 12.99 3.75
N ARG A 87 5.50 13.87 4.02
CA ARG A 87 6.90 13.52 4.32
C ARG A 87 6.98 12.49 5.47
N THR A 88 7.79 11.47 5.27
CA THR A 88 8.00 10.31 6.16
C THR A 88 8.43 10.64 7.60
N ASP A 89 8.76 11.90 7.91
CA ASP A 89 9.13 12.36 9.25
C ASP A 89 7.93 12.67 10.16
N THR A 90 6.72 12.80 9.60
CA THR A 90 5.49 13.17 10.33
C THR A 90 4.47 12.02 10.46
N HIS A 91 4.78 10.87 9.85
CA HIS A 91 3.88 9.77 9.48
C HIS A 91 3.69 8.65 10.53
N LEU A 92 3.81 8.98 11.82
CA LEU A 92 3.55 8.03 12.92
C LEU A 92 2.33 8.43 13.75
N SER A 93 1.44 9.25 13.18
CA SER A 93 0.29 9.79 13.90
C SER A 93 -1.00 9.04 13.57
N THR A 94 -1.96 9.09 14.49
CA THR A 94 -3.28 8.44 14.46
C THR A 94 -4.17 8.82 13.25
N GLY A 95 -3.72 9.72 12.36
CA GLY A 95 -4.50 10.22 11.21
C GLY A 95 -4.79 9.15 10.14
N ASP A 96 -3.82 8.29 9.83
CA ASP A 96 -3.95 7.26 8.79
C ASP A 96 -5.13 6.30 9.08
N ALA A 97 -5.25 5.87 10.34
CA ALA A 97 -6.32 4.98 10.76
C ALA A 97 -7.71 5.61 10.55
N CYS A 98 -7.84 6.93 10.76
CA CYS A 98 -9.13 7.60 10.59
C CYS A 98 -9.57 7.70 9.12
N TYR A 99 -8.63 7.84 8.19
CA TYR A 99 -8.95 7.86 6.76
C TYR A 99 -9.62 6.55 6.33
N PHE A 100 -9.02 5.40 6.68
CA PHE A 100 -9.55 4.08 6.30
C PHE A 100 -10.82 3.67 7.06
N GLU A 101 -11.14 4.31 8.19
CA GLU A 101 -12.43 4.14 8.86
C GLU A 101 -13.58 4.88 8.15
N THR A 102 -13.27 5.87 7.31
CA THR A 102 -14.26 6.77 6.71
C THR A 102 -14.34 6.70 5.18
N HIS A 103 -13.35 6.09 4.53
CA HIS A 103 -13.30 5.91 3.08
C HIS A 103 -13.30 4.41 2.72
N THR A 104 -13.97 4.08 1.64
CA THR A 104 -13.99 2.76 1.04
C THR A 104 -12.74 2.50 0.19
N PRO A 105 -12.42 1.24 -0.13
CA PRO A 105 -11.31 0.91 -1.04
C PRO A 105 -11.43 1.56 -2.42
N ILE A 106 -12.65 1.74 -2.91
CA ILE A 106 -12.92 2.37 -4.22
C ILE A 106 -12.71 3.88 -4.15
N GLU A 107 -13.16 4.54 -3.09
CA GLU A 107 -12.87 5.97 -2.87
C GLU A 107 -11.36 6.21 -2.73
N PHE A 108 -10.65 5.31 -2.03
CA PHE A 108 -9.19 5.38 -1.95
C PHE A 108 -8.53 5.21 -3.33
N LEU A 109 -9.00 4.26 -4.16
CA LEU A 109 -8.50 4.10 -5.52
C LEU A 109 -8.75 5.36 -6.38
N ASP A 110 -9.90 6.00 -6.23
CA ASP A 110 -10.22 7.27 -6.90
C ASP A 110 -9.31 8.42 -6.41
N ASP A 111 -9.00 8.47 -5.12
CA ASP A 111 -8.04 9.44 -4.57
C ASP A 111 -6.64 9.22 -5.15
N LEU A 112 -6.19 7.97 -5.29
CA LEU A 112 -4.93 7.65 -5.97
C LEU A 112 -4.95 8.09 -7.44
N ARG A 113 -6.06 7.86 -8.14
CA ARG A 113 -6.26 8.30 -9.55
C ARG A 113 -6.15 9.81 -9.68
N THR A 114 -6.65 10.58 -8.72
CA THR A 114 -6.65 12.06 -8.77
C THR A 114 -5.31 12.69 -8.37
N HIS A 115 -4.42 11.93 -7.72
CA HIS A 115 -3.10 12.40 -7.26
C HIS A 115 -1.93 11.57 -7.82
N PRO A 116 -1.81 11.36 -9.14
CA PRO A 116 -0.91 10.36 -9.70
C PRO A 116 0.58 10.58 -9.39
N ASP A 117 0.98 11.83 -9.13
CA ASP A 117 2.37 12.23 -8.91
C ASP A 117 2.78 12.22 -7.42
N GLU A 118 1.89 11.82 -6.51
CA GLU A 118 2.09 11.91 -5.06
C GLU A 118 2.10 10.51 -4.42
N PRO A 119 3.27 9.87 -4.22
CA PRO A 119 3.33 8.59 -3.53
C PRO A 119 2.69 8.65 -2.14
N VAL A 120 1.86 7.65 -1.85
CA VAL A 120 1.06 7.57 -0.63
C VAL A 120 1.69 6.58 0.32
N VAL A 121 1.89 6.98 1.58
CA VAL A 121 2.35 6.09 2.64
C VAL A 121 1.16 5.49 3.36
N VAL A 122 1.12 4.16 3.44
CA VAL A 122 0.06 3.43 4.17
C VAL A 122 0.70 2.53 5.22
N MET A 123 0.44 2.85 6.50
CA MET A 123 1.00 2.13 7.65
C MET A 123 0.14 0.92 8.04
N ASP A 124 -1.13 1.16 8.36
CA ASP A 124 -2.04 0.17 8.89
C ASP A 124 -3.46 0.45 8.40
N VAL A 125 -4.17 -0.62 8.06
CA VAL A 125 -5.54 -0.58 7.53
C VAL A 125 -6.38 -1.56 8.33
N PRO A 126 -7.60 -1.20 8.76
CA PRO A 126 -8.45 -2.10 9.53
C PRO A 126 -8.64 -3.47 8.86
N GLU A 127 -8.61 -4.54 9.65
CA GLU A 127 -8.90 -5.88 9.14
C GLU A 127 -10.29 -5.93 8.50
N GLY A 128 -10.38 -6.55 7.32
CA GLY A 128 -11.64 -6.66 6.58
C GLY A 128 -12.12 -5.36 5.94
N TRP A 129 -11.29 -4.32 5.87
CA TRP A 129 -11.61 -3.05 5.20
C TRP A 129 -12.01 -3.25 3.73
N ILE A 130 -11.34 -4.18 3.02
CA ILE A 130 -11.72 -4.56 1.65
C ILE A 130 -12.76 -5.68 1.73
N THR A 131 -13.99 -5.41 1.28
CA THR A 131 -15.09 -6.38 1.28
C THR A 131 -15.16 -7.17 -0.03
N PRO A 132 -15.91 -8.29 -0.08
CA PRO A 132 -16.16 -9.00 -1.34
C PRO A 132 -16.81 -8.11 -2.42
N GLU A 133 -17.70 -7.20 -2.02
CA GLU A 133 -18.36 -6.24 -2.90
C GLU A 133 -17.36 -5.25 -3.50
N ASP A 134 -16.42 -4.75 -2.68
CA ASP A 134 -15.34 -3.87 -3.15
C ASP A 134 -14.40 -4.61 -4.10
N ALA A 135 -14.03 -5.85 -3.76
CA ALA A 135 -13.21 -6.70 -4.63
C ALA A 135 -13.85 -6.87 -6.03
N GLY A 136 -15.18 -6.99 -6.10
CA GLY A 136 -15.90 -7.05 -7.37
C GLY A 136 -15.88 -5.75 -8.17
N GLN A 137 -15.76 -4.61 -7.51
CA GLN A 137 -15.58 -3.30 -8.16
C GLN A 137 -14.12 -3.11 -8.60
N LEU A 138 -13.15 -3.48 -7.76
CA LEU A 138 -11.73 -3.44 -8.08
C LEU A 138 -11.38 -4.31 -9.30
N MET A 139 -12.02 -5.49 -9.42
CA MET A 139 -11.86 -6.36 -10.59
C MET A 139 -12.30 -5.71 -11.91
N GLN A 140 -13.19 -4.70 -11.88
CA GLN A 140 -13.58 -3.96 -13.09
C GLN A 140 -12.52 -2.93 -13.50
N GLU A 141 -11.67 -2.51 -12.56
CA GLU A 141 -10.64 -1.50 -12.76
C GLU A 141 -9.28 -2.08 -13.12
N ILE A 142 -9.09 -3.40 -13.04
CA ILE A 142 -7.77 -4.00 -13.22
C ILE A 142 -7.16 -3.61 -14.55
N ASP A 143 -7.88 -3.62 -15.67
CA ASP A 143 -7.32 -3.29 -16.99
C ASP A 143 -7.03 -1.79 -17.22
N SER A 144 -7.27 -0.93 -16.22
CA SER A 144 -7.10 0.50 -16.37
C SER A 144 -5.62 0.91 -16.45
N GLY A 145 -5.28 1.55 -17.57
CA GLY A 145 -3.98 2.18 -17.81
C GLY A 145 -3.90 3.64 -17.36
N GLU A 146 -4.93 4.17 -16.71
CA GLU A 146 -4.93 5.54 -16.22
C GLU A 146 -3.87 5.73 -15.12
N PRO A 147 -3.18 6.88 -15.04
CA PRO A 147 -2.20 7.14 -13.99
C PRO A 147 -2.83 7.11 -12.60
N ALA A 148 -2.09 6.58 -11.62
CA ALA A 148 -2.47 6.61 -10.20
C ALA A 148 -1.23 6.77 -9.31
N ALA A 149 -1.44 7.28 -8.10
CA ALA A 149 -0.40 7.42 -7.10
C ALA A 149 0.10 6.03 -6.66
N PRO A 150 1.42 5.81 -6.57
CA PRO A 150 1.94 4.56 -6.05
C PRO A 150 1.79 4.50 -4.53
N VAL A 151 1.37 3.34 -4.01
CA VAL A 151 1.30 3.08 -2.58
C VAL A 151 2.63 2.51 -2.07
N VAL A 152 3.08 3.03 -0.94
CA VAL A 152 4.35 2.70 -0.29
C VAL A 152 4.11 2.35 1.16
N SER A 153 4.64 1.21 1.60
CA SER A 153 4.72 0.89 3.03
C SER A 153 5.81 1.74 3.69
N PRO A 154 5.61 2.24 4.90
CA PRO A 154 6.65 2.94 5.67
C PRO A 154 7.86 2.06 6.00
N LEU A 155 7.76 0.73 5.82
CA LEU A 155 8.87 -0.21 5.95
C LEU A 155 9.73 -0.32 4.67
N SER A 156 9.30 0.30 3.56
CA SER A 156 10.04 0.31 2.30
C SER A 156 11.29 1.17 2.41
N SER A 157 12.42 0.65 1.90
CA SER A 157 13.62 1.45 1.65
C SER A 157 13.62 2.12 0.27
N TYR A 158 12.64 1.78 -0.58
CA TYR A 158 12.45 2.34 -1.90
C TYR A 158 11.37 3.43 -1.88
N TRP A 159 11.66 4.54 -2.55
CA TRP A 159 10.70 5.62 -2.77
C TRP A 159 10.58 5.90 -4.29
N PRO A 160 9.37 5.85 -4.87
CA PRO A 160 9.14 6.00 -6.31
C PRO A 160 9.22 7.48 -6.76
N TYR A 161 10.40 8.09 -6.70
CA TYR A 161 10.59 9.48 -7.16
C TYR A 161 10.20 9.64 -8.64
N ASN A 162 9.31 10.59 -8.93
CA ASN A 162 8.83 10.94 -10.28
C ASN A 162 8.30 9.75 -11.08
N GLN A 163 7.74 8.75 -10.40
CA GLN A 163 7.13 7.58 -11.03
C GLN A 163 5.68 7.50 -10.61
N THR A 164 4.82 7.24 -11.59
CA THR A 164 3.40 7.00 -11.37
C THR A 164 3.11 5.52 -11.53
N SER A 165 2.08 5.05 -10.83
CA SER A 165 1.48 3.76 -11.06
C SER A 165 0.35 3.86 -12.09
N THR A 166 -0.45 2.81 -12.22
CA THR A 166 -1.73 2.84 -12.91
C THR A 166 -2.86 2.44 -11.97
N VAL A 167 -4.07 2.93 -12.25
CA VAL A 167 -5.30 2.52 -11.54
C VAL A 167 -5.41 1.00 -11.51
N GLY A 168 -5.13 0.34 -12.64
CA GLY A 168 -5.14 -1.11 -12.73
C GLY A 168 -4.14 -1.82 -11.80
N ASN A 169 -2.91 -1.30 -11.70
CA ASN A 169 -1.91 -1.85 -10.81
C ASN A 169 -2.26 -1.64 -9.33
N GLU A 170 -2.81 -0.47 -8.98
CA GLU A 170 -3.29 -0.20 -7.61
C GLU A 170 -4.54 -1.01 -7.25
N ALA A 171 -5.45 -1.24 -8.20
CA ALA A 171 -6.58 -2.14 -8.02
C ALA A 171 -6.11 -3.59 -7.74
N LEU A 172 -5.11 -4.07 -8.47
CA LEU A 172 -4.48 -5.37 -8.21
C LEU A 172 -3.78 -5.42 -6.85
N PHE A 173 -3.16 -4.33 -6.43
CA PHE A 173 -2.52 -4.23 -5.13
C PHE A 173 -3.53 -4.30 -3.98
N LEU A 174 -4.69 -3.63 -4.13
CA LEU A 174 -5.82 -3.76 -3.21
C LEU A 174 -6.40 -5.18 -3.20
N LEU A 175 -6.59 -5.80 -4.38
CA LEU A 175 -7.08 -7.18 -4.50
C LEU A 175 -6.14 -8.20 -3.83
N GLU A 176 -4.83 -8.02 -3.94
CA GLU A 176 -3.88 -8.86 -3.22
C GLU A 176 -3.98 -8.65 -1.71
N GLY A 177 -4.22 -7.42 -1.26
CA GLY A 177 -4.51 -7.12 0.14
C GLY A 177 -5.76 -7.83 0.64
N TYR A 178 -6.81 -7.89 -0.17
CA TYR A 178 -8.01 -8.68 0.12
C TYR A 178 -7.72 -10.18 0.20
N ARG A 179 -6.99 -10.73 -0.78
CA ARG A 179 -6.64 -12.16 -0.84
C ARG A 179 -5.81 -12.62 0.36
N THR A 180 -4.93 -11.76 0.85
CA THR A 180 -4.01 -12.05 1.96
C THR A 180 -4.55 -11.60 3.33
N GLY A 181 -5.60 -10.79 3.35
CA GLY A 181 -6.19 -10.23 4.58
C GLY A 181 -5.38 -9.08 5.20
N ARG A 182 -4.43 -8.49 4.47
CA ARG A 182 -3.58 -7.40 4.95
C ARG A 182 -3.28 -6.41 3.84
N TYR A 183 -3.43 -5.12 4.12
CA TYR A 183 -3.04 -4.04 3.22
C TYR A 183 -2.07 -3.05 3.92
N PRO A 184 -1.02 -2.56 3.24
CA PRO A 184 -0.55 -2.99 1.91
C PRO A 184 0.04 -4.42 1.95
N PRO A 185 -0.11 -5.21 0.88
CA PRO A 185 0.38 -6.60 0.84
C PRO A 185 1.91 -6.70 0.61
N ASP A 186 2.53 -5.64 0.10
CA ASP A 186 3.99 -5.56 -0.12
C ASP A 186 4.52 -4.15 0.22
N LEU A 187 5.83 -3.95 0.12
CA LEU A 187 6.50 -2.71 0.50
C LEU A 187 6.23 -1.53 -0.45
N CYS A 188 5.97 -1.78 -1.73
CA CYS A 188 5.62 -0.75 -2.71
C CYS A 188 4.90 -1.37 -3.91
N SER A 189 3.82 -0.74 -4.35
CA SER A 189 2.99 -1.19 -5.47
C SER A 189 3.72 -1.19 -6.82
N LEU A 190 4.76 -0.37 -6.99
CA LEU A 190 5.55 -0.29 -8.22
C LEU A 190 6.75 -1.24 -8.24
N TYR A 191 7.55 -1.25 -7.17
CA TYR A 191 8.86 -1.90 -7.21
C TYR A 191 8.79 -3.36 -6.75
N TYR A 192 8.19 -3.62 -5.60
CA TYR A 192 8.17 -4.95 -4.98
C TYR A 192 7.01 -5.80 -5.48
N PHE A 193 5.86 -5.19 -5.71
CA PHE A 193 4.69 -5.87 -6.23
C PHE A 193 4.83 -6.19 -7.73
N LYS A 194 4.55 -7.46 -8.07
CA LYS A 194 4.58 -7.98 -9.45
C LYS A 194 3.35 -8.86 -9.66
N PRO A 195 2.16 -8.26 -9.91
CA PRO A 195 0.94 -9.03 -10.03
C PRO A 195 0.98 -9.92 -11.26
N ASN A 196 0.47 -11.14 -11.11
CA ASN A 196 0.16 -12.01 -12.22
C ASN A 196 -1.33 -11.88 -12.55
N TRP A 197 -1.64 -11.08 -13.56
CA TRP A 197 -3.00 -10.74 -13.97
C TRP A 197 -3.86 -11.96 -14.24
N THR A 198 -3.32 -12.91 -15.01
CA THR A 198 -4.01 -14.15 -15.35
C THR A 198 -4.28 -15.00 -14.11
N GLU A 199 -3.38 -14.99 -13.12
CA GLU A 199 -3.62 -15.68 -11.84
C GLU A 199 -4.79 -15.03 -11.08
N VAL A 200 -4.84 -13.70 -11.03
CA VAL A 200 -5.91 -12.97 -10.34
C VAL A 200 -7.26 -13.18 -11.03
N GLU A 201 -7.33 -13.14 -12.36
CA GLU A 201 -8.54 -13.44 -13.13
C GLU A 201 -9.04 -14.87 -12.87
N MET A 202 -8.16 -15.87 -12.98
CA MET A 202 -8.52 -17.27 -12.72
C MET A 202 -8.98 -17.48 -11.27
N TRP A 203 -8.33 -16.80 -10.32
CA TRP A 203 -8.74 -16.83 -8.91
C TRP A 203 -10.14 -16.22 -8.73
N TRP A 204 -10.39 -15.06 -9.34
CA TRP A 204 -11.68 -14.38 -9.25
C TRP A 204 -12.82 -15.23 -9.83
N ASP A 205 -12.62 -15.83 -11.00
CA ASP A 205 -13.58 -16.73 -11.63
C ASP A 205 -13.91 -17.94 -10.74
N ALA A 206 -12.88 -18.57 -10.16
CA ALA A 206 -13.06 -19.70 -9.25
C ALA A 206 -13.85 -19.31 -7.98
N VAL A 207 -13.63 -18.10 -7.47
CA VAL A 207 -14.38 -17.54 -6.33
C VAL A 207 -15.82 -17.22 -6.74
N GLY A 208 -16.04 -16.60 -7.90
CA GLY A 208 -17.37 -16.27 -8.43
C GLY A 208 -18.25 -17.50 -8.66
N ASP A 209 -17.67 -18.58 -9.19
CA ASP A 209 -18.33 -19.88 -9.30
C ASP A 209 -18.67 -20.47 -7.92
N GLY A 210 -17.82 -20.26 -6.92
CA GLY A 210 -18.09 -20.65 -5.53
C GLY A 210 -19.23 -19.85 -4.88
N TRP A 211 -19.25 -18.53 -5.07
CA TRP A 211 -20.27 -17.64 -4.50
C TRP A 211 -21.65 -17.87 -5.12
N THR A 212 -21.74 -17.96 -6.45
CA THR A 212 -23.01 -18.19 -7.15
C THR A 212 -23.63 -19.55 -6.78
N ASN A 213 -22.81 -20.60 -6.64
CA ASN A 213 -23.28 -21.91 -6.20
C ASN A 213 -23.71 -21.94 -4.72
N SER A 214 -23.03 -21.18 -3.85
CA SER A 214 -23.35 -21.07 -2.43
C SER A 214 -24.61 -20.22 -2.17
N PHE A 215 -24.81 -19.13 -2.94
CA PHE A 215 -26.02 -18.31 -2.88
C PHE A 215 -27.27 -19.08 -3.35
N ILE A 216 -27.15 -19.88 -4.41
CA ILE A 216 -28.25 -20.72 -4.90
C ILE A 216 -28.63 -21.82 -3.90
N HIS A 217 -27.66 -22.38 -3.16
CA HIS A 217 -27.94 -23.38 -2.13
C HIS A 217 -28.59 -22.78 -0.87
N ASN A 218 -28.24 -21.55 -0.49
CA ASN A 218 -28.82 -20.89 0.68
C ASN A 218 -30.20 -20.24 0.44
N GLN A 219 -30.68 -20.13 -0.81
CA GLN A 219 -32.06 -19.70 -1.10
C GLN A 219 -33.07 -20.87 -1.23
N LYS A 220 -32.64 -22.11 -1.10
CA LYS A 220 -33.50 -23.31 -1.18
C LYS A 220 -33.79 -24.00 0.16
N ALA A 221 -33.40 -23.38 1.28
CA ALA A 221 -33.63 -23.90 2.64
C ALA A 221 -34.79 -23.18 3.34
#